data_AF-A0A8T7CXE0-F1
#
_entry.id   AF-A0A8T7CXE0-F1
#
_cell.length_a   1.000
_cell.length_b   1.000
_cell.length_c   1.000
_cell.angle_alpha   90.00
_cell.angle_beta   90.00
_cell.angle_gamma   90.00
#
_symmetry.space_group_name_H-M   'P 1'
#
loop_
_entity.id
_entity.type
_entity.pdbx_description
1 polymer ?
#
loop_
_entity_poly.entity_id
_entity_poly.type
_entity_poly.pdbx_seq_one_letter_code
_entity_poly.pdbx_strand_id
1 'polypeptide(L)' 'MMSDPGVSREKRISNEGLARLEKQLELGMNIKAEVLQQWVRRYGDDARELLKKYHRELDD' A
#
# COMPACT_ATOMS: atom_id res chain seq x y z
N MET A 1 -13.32 2.10 -28.80
CA MET A 1 -12.51 1.87 -27.59
C MET A 1 -12.86 2.94 -26.58
N MET A 2 -13.72 2.63 -25.61
CA MET A 2 -14.10 3.56 -24.55
C MET A 2 -13.15 3.37 -23.37
N SER A 3 -12.29 4.35 -23.13
CA SER A 3 -11.48 4.45 -21.92
C SER A 3 -12.38 4.95 -20.80
N ASP A 4 -12.68 4.11 -19.83
CA ASP A 4 -13.40 4.49 -18.61
C ASP A 4 -12.56 5.51 -17.82
N PRO A 5 -12.92 6.81 -17.82
CA PRO A 5 -12.05 7.87 -17.32
C PRO A 5 -12.22 8.13 -15.81
N GLY A 6 -13.12 7.41 -15.14
CA GLY A 6 -13.47 7.65 -13.73
C GLY A 6 -12.78 6.70 -12.76
N VAL A 7 -12.88 5.39 -12.99
CA VAL A 7 -12.43 4.37 -12.01
C VAL A 7 -10.99 3.90 -12.21
N SER A 8 -10.37 4.22 -13.35
CA SER A 8 -9.05 3.71 -13.72
C SER A 8 -7.88 4.41 -13.03
N ARG A 9 -8.06 5.65 -12.56
CA ARG A 9 -6.95 6.47 -12.05
C ARG A 9 -6.63 6.14 -10.60
N GLU A 10 -7.65 5.99 -9.77
CA GLU A 10 -7.49 5.60 -8.36
C GLU A 10 -6.98 4.16 -8.23
N LYS A 11 -7.49 3.24 -9.07
CA LYS A 11 -6.97 1.85 -9.13
C LYS A 11 -5.53 1.75 -9.65
N ARG A 12 -5.11 2.55 -10.65
CA ARG A 12 -3.70 2.56 -11.09
C ARG A 12 -2.76 3.13 -10.03
N ILE A 13 -3.14 4.25 -9.42
CA ILE A 13 -2.35 4.87 -8.34
C ILE A 13 -2.27 3.92 -7.13
N SER A 14 -3.32 3.13 -6.90
CA SER A 14 -3.35 2.09 -5.88
C SER A 14 -2.25 1.04 -6.09
N ASN A 15 -2.15 0.48 -7.30
CA ASN A 15 -1.15 -0.54 -7.63
C ASN A 15 0.29 -0.03 -7.59
N GLU A 16 0.58 1.14 -8.17
CA GLU A 16 1.95 1.69 -8.15
C GLU A 16 2.41 2.11 -6.75
N GLY A 17 1.47 2.59 -5.92
CA GLY A 17 1.76 2.94 -4.54
C GLY A 17 2.11 1.71 -3.71
N LEU A 18 1.25 0.67 -3.75
CA LEU A 18 1.47 -0.58 -3.03
C LEU A 18 2.78 -1.25 -3.46
N ALA A 19 3.11 -1.24 -4.75
CA ALA A 19 4.38 -1.78 -5.24
C ALA A 19 5.61 -1.05 -4.66
N ARG A 20 5.51 0.26 -4.42
CA ARG A 20 6.58 1.02 -3.74
C ARG A 20 6.69 0.63 -2.27
N LEU A 21 5.55 0.50 -1.58
CA LEU A 21 5.53 0.04 -0.20
C LEU A 21 6.16 -1.36 -0.09
N GLU A 22 5.77 -2.29 -0.97
CA GLU A 22 6.31 -3.65 -1.01
C GLU A 22 7.83 -3.62 -1.16
N LYS A 23 8.34 -2.83 -2.10
CA LYS A 23 9.78 -2.70 -2.31
C LYS A 23 10.51 -2.12 -1.10
N GLN A 24 9.93 -1.13 -0.42
CA GLN A 24 10.53 -0.58 0.80
C GLN A 24 10.58 -1.61 1.94
N LEU A 25 9.52 -2.40 2.08
CA LEU A 25 9.43 -3.49 3.06
C LEU A 25 10.42 -4.62 2.74
N GLU A 26 10.55 -5.00 1.47
CA GLU A 26 11.51 -6.00 0.99
C GLU A 26 12.96 -5.59 1.24
N LEU A 27 13.27 -4.30 1.08
CA LEU A 27 14.57 -3.74 1.42
C LEU A 27 14.83 -3.67 2.93
N GLY A 28 13.87 -4.10 3.77
CA GLY A 28 13.99 -4.07 5.23
C GLY A 28 14.00 -2.66 5.81
N MET A 29 13.47 -1.65 5.08
CA MET A 29 13.43 -0.28 5.59
C MET A 29 12.62 -0.22 6.88
N ASN A 30 13.15 0.50 7.87
CA ASN A 30 12.44 0.75 9.11
C ASN A 30 11.44 1.90 8.92
N ILE A 31 10.30 1.59 8.29
CA ILE A 31 9.21 2.54 8.09
C ILE A 31 8.47 2.73 9.42
N LYS A 32 8.26 3.99 9.82
CA LYS A 32 7.53 4.31 11.05
C LYS A 32 6.09 3.80 10.99
N ALA A 33 5.57 3.37 12.13
CA ALA A 33 4.20 2.89 12.28
C ALA A 33 3.15 3.89 11.77
N GLU A 34 3.35 5.19 12.03
CA GLU A 34 2.45 6.26 11.55
C GLU A 34 2.35 6.32 10.02
N VAL A 35 3.47 6.08 9.32
CA VAL A 35 3.51 6.06 7.85
C VAL A 35 2.78 4.82 7.35
N LEU A 36 3.03 3.66 7.95
CA LEU A 36 2.32 2.41 7.64
C LEU A 36 0.81 2.56 7.86
N GLN A 37 0.37 3.26 8.91
CA GLN A 37 -1.04 3.56 9.15
C GLN A 37 -1.62 4.44 8.04
N GLN A 38 -0.85 5.40 7.51
CA GLN A 38 -1.29 6.19 6.34
C GLN A 38 -1.45 5.32 5.10
N TRP A 39 -0.57 4.33 4.89
CA TRP A 39 -0.71 3.35 3.83
C TRP A 39 -2.00 2.52 3.99
N VAL A 40 -2.27 2.02 5.20
CA VAL A 40 -3.52 1.30 5.50
C VAL A 40 -4.75 2.19 5.30
N ARG A 41 -4.70 3.47 5.70
CA ARG A 41 -5.81 4.41 5.48
C ARG A 41 -6.06 4.73 4.01
N ARG A 42 -5.00 4.74 3.19
CA ARG A 42 -5.05 5.13 1.77
C ARG A 42 -5.37 3.97 0.83
N TYR A 43 -4.85 2.79 1.13
CA TYR A 43 -4.96 1.60 0.26
C TYR A 43 -5.80 0.48 0.90
N GLY A 44 -6.24 0.65 2.15
CA GLY A 44 -7.16 -0.27 2.81
C GLY A 44 -6.55 -1.63 3.13
N ASP A 45 -7.32 -2.69 2.86
CA ASP A 45 -6.93 -4.07 3.15
C ASP A 45 -5.70 -4.54 2.37
N ASP A 46 -5.51 -4.09 1.12
CA ASP A 46 -4.33 -4.45 0.32
C ASP A 46 -3.01 -4.07 1.04
N ALA A 47 -2.97 -2.89 1.68
CA ALA A 47 -1.82 -2.49 2.47
C ALA A 47 -1.68 -3.31 3.76
N ARG A 48 -2.78 -3.71 4.41
CA ARG A 48 -2.72 -4.58 5.61
C ARG A 48 -2.18 -5.96 5.27
N GLU A 49 -2.65 -6.57 4.19
CA GLU A 49 -2.16 -7.87 3.73
C GLU A 49 -0.67 -7.82 3.40
N LEU A 50 -0.25 -6.75 2.73
CA LEU A 50 1.16 -6.51 2.43
C LEU A 50 2.00 -6.37 3.70
N LEU A 51 1.55 -5.61 4.70
CA LEU A 51 2.28 -5.44 5.95
C LEU A 51 2.39 -6.75 6.75
N LYS A 52 1.34 -7.57 6.75
CA LYS A 52 1.36 -8.92 7.34
C LYS A 52 2.40 -9.82 6.68
N LYS A 53 2.49 -9.81 5.35
CA LYS A 53 3.49 -10.59 4.58
C LYS A 53 4.92 -10.28 5.00
N TYR A 54 5.21 -9.04 5.40
CA TYR A 54 6.53 -8.59 5.84
C TYR A 54 6.69 -8.48 7.36
N HIS A 55 5.78 -9.07 8.15
CA HIS A 55 5.79 -9.00 9.62
C HIS A 55 5.87 -7.57 10.19
N ARG A 56 5.31 -6.59 9.47
CA ARG A 56 5.17 -5.20 9.91
C ARG A 56 3.74 -4.92 10.35
N GLU A 57 3.19 -5.83 11.14
CA GLU A 57 1.88 -5.68 11.74
C GLU A 57 1.89 -4.45 12.64
N LEU A 58 0.94 -3.56 12.40
CA LEU A 58 0.69 -2.43 13.29
C LEU A 58 -0.18 -2.97 14.41
N ASP A 59 0.45 -3.27 15.55
CA ASP A 59 -0.24 -3.45 16.81
C ASP A 59 -0.91 -2.09 17.13
N ASP A 60 -2.22 -2.09 17.32
CA ASP A 60 -3.05 -0.90 17.59
C ASP A 60 -2.70 -0.27 18.95
#